data_AF-A0A1E7JGS8-F1
#
_entry.id   AF-A0A1E7JGS8-F1
#
_cell.length_a   1.000
_cell.length_b   1.000
_cell.length_c   1.000
_cell.angle_alpha   90.00
_cell.angle_beta   90.00
_cell.angle_gamma   90.00
#
_symmetry.space_group_name_H-M   'P 1'
#
loop_
_entity.id
_entity.type
_entity.pdbx_description
1 polymer ?
#
loop_
_entity_poly.entity_id
_entity_poly.type
_entity_poly.pdbx_seq_one_letter_code
_entity_poly.pdbx_strand_id
1 'polypeptide(L)' 'MTETESQALIKVTRGRPDAGELAALTAVLLARTGAATAGTGDPVRNQHTVARWSRLDREVRFADPRTWRNRR' A
#
# COMPACT_ATOMS: atom_id res chain seq x y z
N MET A 1 -26.01 28.16 7.43
CA MET A 1 -25.94 26.70 7.46
C MET A 1 -24.68 26.33 6.69
N THR A 2 -23.54 26.22 7.37
CA THR A 2 -22.22 26.05 6.75
C THR A 2 -22.03 24.57 6.42
N GLU A 3 -22.24 24.22 5.16
CA GLU A 3 -21.98 22.88 4.65
C GLU A 3 -20.46 22.71 4.57
N THR A 4 -19.89 22.02 5.54
CA THR A 4 -18.52 21.55 5.47
C THR A 4 -18.49 20.51 4.37
N GLU A 5 -18.20 20.94 3.13
CA GLU A 5 -17.83 20.02 2.05
C GLU A 5 -16.58 19.26 2.50
N SER A 6 -16.85 18.14 3.16
CA SER A 6 -15.87 17.19 3.60
C SER A 6 -15.44 16.45 2.34
N GLN A 7 -14.54 17.06 1.56
CA GLN A 7 -13.93 16.38 0.42
C GLN A 7 -13.44 15.03 0.93
N ALA A 8 -14.05 13.96 0.44
CA ALA A 8 -13.79 12.63 0.94
C ALA A 8 -12.29 12.36 0.78
N LEU A 9 -11.56 12.31 1.90
CA LEU A 9 -10.11 12.09 1.96
C LEU A 9 -9.72 10.76 1.27
N ILE A 10 -10.65 9.82 1.20
CA ILE A 10 -10.46 8.48 0.63
C ILE A 10 -11.67 8.15 -0.26
N LYS A 11 -11.40 7.75 -1.51
CA LYS A 11 -12.42 7.25 -2.44
C LYS A 11 -12.52 5.74 -2.35
N VAL A 12 -13.70 5.23 -1.99
CA VAL A 12 -14.01 3.79 -2.02
C VAL A 12 -14.44 3.40 -3.44
N THR A 13 -13.67 2.53 -4.10
CA THR A 13 -13.98 2.06 -5.46
C THR A 13 -14.89 0.83 -5.48
N ARG A 14 -14.89 0.05 -4.40
CA ARG A 14 -15.71 -1.17 -4.24
C ARG A 14 -15.94 -1.46 -2.75
N GLY A 15 -17.11 -2.03 -2.44
CA GLY A 15 -17.48 -2.41 -1.07
C GLY A 15 -18.09 -1.26 -0.27
N ARG A 16 -18.50 -1.56 0.97
CA ARG A 16 -19.00 -0.59 1.95
C ARG A 16 -18.31 -0.86 3.28
N PRO A 17 -17.15 -0.23 3.53
CA PRO A 17 -16.41 -0.47 4.76
C PRO A 17 -17.22 0.01 5.96
N ASP A 18 -17.13 -0.72 7.06
CA ASP A 18 -17.70 -0.27 8.33
C ASP A 18 -16.80 0.77 9.01
N ALA A 19 -17.28 1.32 10.13
CA ALA A 19 -16.54 2.34 10.87
C ALA A 19 -15.22 1.81 11.47
N GLY A 20 -15.17 0.54 11.85
CA GLY A 20 -13.98 -0.11 12.40
C GLY A 20 -12.88 -0.29 11.35
N GLU A 21 -13.25 -0.69 10.14
CA GLU A 21 -12.34 -0.82 9.01
C GLU A 21 -11.74 0.54 8.60
N LEU A 22 -12.55 1.59 8.57
CA LEU A 22 -12.08 2.97 8.30
C LEU A 22 -11.15 3.48 9.39
N ALA A 23 -11.44 3.19 10.67
CA ALA A 23 -10.58 3.54 11.78
C ALA A 23 -9.23 2.82 11.70
N ALA A 24 -9.23 1.52 11.38
CA ALA A 24 -8.02 0.73 11.21
C ALA A 24 -7.14 1.27 10.06
N LEU A 25 -7.74 1.58 8.91
CA LEU A 25 -7.03 2.20 7.79
C LEU A 25 -6.39 3.53 8.20
N THR A 26 -7.12 4.36 8.93
CA THR A 26 -6.63 5.66 9.41
C THR A 26 -5.46 5.47 10.38
N ALA A 27 -5.54 4.52 11.32
CA ALA A 27 -4.47 4.22 12.26
C ALA A 27 -3.18 3.78 11.55
N VAL A 28 -3.30 2.95 10.51
CA VAL A 28 -2.15 2.52 9.69
C VAL A 28 -1.53 3.70 8.95
N LEU A 29 -2.35 4.58 8.36
CA LEU A 29 -1.87 5.77 7.67
C LEU A 29 -1.11 6.70 8.62
N LEU A 30 -1.65 6.97 9.82
CA LEU A 30 -1.00 7.78 10.84
C LEU A 30 0.32 7.17 11.32
N ALA A 31 0.36 5.85 11.56
CA ALA A 31 1.58 5.16 11.96
C ALA A 31 2.67 5.28 10.87
N ARG A 32 2.29 5.18 9.59
CA ARG A 32 3.23 5.26 8.47
C ARG A 32 3.73 6.69 8.24
N THR A 33 2.87 7.70 8.34
CA THR A 33 3.29 9.10 8.20
C THR A 33 4.15 9.55 9.38
N GLY A 34 3.82 9.14 10.61
CA GLY A 34 4.66 9.39 11.80
C GLY A 34 6.01 8.68 11.75
N ALA A 35 6.07 7.46 11.21
CA ALA A 35 7.34 6.75 11.01
C ALA A 35 8.20 7.39 9.91
N ALA A 36 7.58 7.97 8.87
CA ALA A 36 8.29 8.67 7.81
C ALA A 36 8.93 9.98 8.29
N THR A 37 8.30 10.69 9.22
CA THR A 37 8.84 11.93 9.81
C THR A 37 9.90 11.68 10.88
N ALA A 38 9.86 10.54 11.57
CA ALA A 38 10.87 10.14 12.55
C ALA A 38 12.18 9.63 11.92
N GLY A 39 12.22 9.42 10.59
CA GLY A 39 13.29 8.73 9.87
C GLY A 39 14.25 9.63 9.08
N THR A 40 14.50 10.87 9.48
CA THR A 40 15.43 11.79 8.78
C THR A 40 16.92 11.38 8.87
N GLY A 41 17.25 10.20 9.40
CA GLY A 41 18.63 9.87 9.78
C GLY A 41 19.19 8.53 9.34
N ASP A 42 18.52 7.74 8.49
CA ASP A 42 19.14 6.47 8.06
C ASP A 42 18.84 6.07 6.60
N PRO A 43 19.79 6.29 5.67
CA PRO A 43 19.65 5.86 4.28
C PRO A 43 19.59 4.33 4.13
N VAL A 44 19.94 3.56 5.17
CA VAL A 44 19.94 2.09 5.15
C VAL A 44 18.53 1.49 5.27
N ARG A 45 17.52 2.26 5.69
CA ARG A 45 16.12 1.78 5.73
C ARG A 45 15.35 2.00 4.43
N ASN A 46 15.92 2.79 3.51
CA ASN A 46 15.35 3.09 2.19
C ASN A 46 15.66 2.04 1.12
N GLN A 47 16.36 0.96 1.47
CA GLN A 47 16.41 -0.26 0.64
C GLN A 47 15.09 -1.03 0.83
N HIS A 48 14.03 -0.43 0.30
CA HIS A 48 13.24 -1.10 -0.70
C HIS A 48 12.80 -2.53 -0.32
N THR A 49 11.96 -2.65 0.71
CA THR A 49 10.81 -3.56 0.60
C THR A 49 9.85 -2.98 -0.44
N VAL A 50 10.32 -2.77 -1.67
CA VAL A 50 9.41 -2.64 -2.80
C VAL A 50 8.74 -3.99 -2.82
N ALA A 51 7.46 -4.00 -2.47
CA ALA A 51 6.67 -5.16 -2.77
C ALA A 51 6.89 -5.41 -4.27
N ARG A 52 7.53 -6.55 -4.60
CA ARG A 52 8.05 -6.90 -5.93
C ARG A 52 6.89 -7.29 -6.86
N TRP A 53 5.83 -6.50 -6.84
CA TRP A 53 4.63 -6.64 -7.66
C TRP A 53 5.05 -6.32 -9.09
N SER A 54 5.70 -7.29 -9.69
CA SER A 54 5.95 -7.30 -11.11
C SER A 54 4.59 -7.36 -11.78
N ARG A 55 4.33 -6.45 -12.72
CA ARG A 55 3.12 -6.53 -13.52
C ARG A 55 3.23 -7.81 -14.34
N LEU A 56 2.39 -8.79 -14.01
CA LEU A 56 2.31 -10.09 -14.69
C LEU A 56 2.02 -9.96 -16.20
N ASP A 57 1.59 -8.78 -16.65
CA ASP A 57 1.38 -8.43 -18.06
C ASP A 57 2.70 -8.11 -18.81
N ARG A 58 3.73 -7.65 -18.09
CA ARG A 58 5.06 -7.35 -18.64
C ARG A 58 6.10 -8.45 -18.41
N GLU A 59 5.76 -9.51 -17.68
CA GLU A 59 6.58 -10.71 -17.61
C GLU A 59 6.22 -11.65 -18.77
N VAL A 60 7.25 -12.19 -19.44
CA VAL A 60 7.07 -13.26 -20.43
C VAL A 60 6.41 -14.44 -19.71
N ARG A 61 5.13 -14.67 -19.99
CA ARG A 61 4.27 -15.57 -19.20
C ARG A 61 4.67 -17.05 -19.27
N PHE A 62 5.70 -17.42 -20.02
CA PHE A 62 6.13 -18.80 -20.15
C PHE A 62 7.54 -18.87 -20.75
N ALA A 63 8.58 -18.66 -19.94
CA ALA A 63 9.95 -18.91 -20.40
C ALA A 63 10.36 -20.39 -20.22
N ASP A 64 9.87 -21.06 -19.17
CA ASP A 64 10.20 -22.46 -18.90
C ASP A 64 9.15 -23.08 -17.93
N PRO A 65 8.58 -24.26 -18.24
CA PRO A 65 7.63 -24.97 -17.38
C PRO A 65 8.15 -25.34 -15.98
N ARG A 66 9.45 -25.22 -15.68
CA ARG A 66 10.02 -25.54 -14.35
C ARG A 66 10.08 -24.35 -13.37
N THR A 67 9.68 -23.15 -13.79
CA THR A 67 9.91 -21.90 -13.05
C THR A 67 8.97 -21.69 -11.84
N TRP A 68 7.82 -22.38 -11.78
CA TRP A 68 6.90 -22.29 -10.64
C TRP A 68 7.44 -22.90 -9.34
N ARG A 69 8.45 -23.78 -9.41
CA ARG A 69 9.03 -24.46 -8.25
C ARG A 69 10.16 -23.67 -7.56
N ASN A 70 10.61 -22.57 -8.17
CA ASN A 70 11.74 -21.79 -7.67
C ASN A 70 11.34 -20.34 -7.31
N ARG A 71 10.31 -20.20 -6.47
CA ARG A 71 10.15 -19.03 -5.61
C ARG A 71 10.30 -19.50 -4.16
N ARG A 72 11.51 -19.41 -3.61
CA ARG A 72 11.78 -19.40 -2.16
C ARG A 72 12.33 -18.04 -1.79
#